data_AF-A0A914GNG8-F1
#
_entry.id   AF-A0A914GNG8-F1
#
_cell.length_a   1.000
_cell.length_b   1.000
_cell.length_c   1.000
_cell.angle_alpha   90.00
_cell.angle_beta   90.00
_cell.angle_gamma   90.00
#
_symmetry.space_group_name_H-M   'P 1'
#
loop_
_entity.id
_entity.type
_entity.pdbx_description
1 polymer ?
#
loop_
_entity_poly.entity_id
_entity_poly.type
_entity_poly.pdbx_seq_one_letter_code
_entity_poly.pdbx_strand_id
1 'polypeptide(L)'
;MAKIHGGDVVEIQGDEMTRIIWDLIKEKLILPYVDLNLHFYDLGIEYRDKTDDQVTIDAAEATKKYNVAVKCATITPDEARVEEF
;
A
#
# COMPACT_ATOMS: atom_id res chain seq x y z
N MET A 1 -7.09 -17.43 20.30
CA MET A 1 -5.83 -18.03 19.81
C MET A 1 -4.75 -16.96 19.86
N ALA A 2 -3.51 -17.32 20.15
CA ALA A 2 -2.39 -16.38 20.01
C ALA A 2 -2.15 -16.10 18.52
N LYS A 3 -1.85 -14.85 18.16
CA LYS A 3 -1.48 -14.48 16.79
C LYS A 3 -0.06 -14.96 16.45
N ILE A 4 0.18 -15.25 15.19
CA ILE A 4 1.53 -15.48 14.66
C ILE A 4 2.25 -14.13 14.64
N HIS A 5 3.44 -14.05 15.24
CA HIS A 5 4.22 -12.81 15.21
C HIS A 5 5.11 -12.79 13.96
N GLY A 6 4.97 -11.73 13.15
CA GLY A 6 5.79 -11.49 11.98
C GLY A 6 6.67 -10.25 12.13
N GLY A 7 7.52 -9.99 11.12
CA GLY A 7 8.46 -8.88 11.12
C GLY A 7 7.92 -7.59 10.49
N ASP A 8 8.84 -6.71 10.10
CA ASP A 8 8.55 -5.50 9.35
C ASP A 8 8.12 -5.80 7.92
N VAL A 9 7.02 -5.17 7.49
CA VAL A 9 6.53 -5.23 6.10
C VAL A 9 6.16 -3.82 5.66
N VAL A 10 6.64 -3.42 4.49
CA VAL A 10 6.18 -2.17 3.86
C VAL A 10 4.86 -2.45 3.15
N GLU A 11 3.81 -1.75 3.57
CA GLU A 11 2.50 -1.83 2.96
C GLU A 11 2.30 -0.64 2.03
N ILE A 12 2.07 -0.95 0.75
CA ILE A 12 1.84 0.06 -0.29
C ILE A 12 0.39 -0.07 -0.77
N GLN A 13 -0.45 0.88 -0.35
CA GLN A 13 -1.86 0.94 -0.78
C GLN A 13 -1.97 1.49 -2.21
N GLY A 14 -3.08 1.17 -2.86
CA GLY A 14 -3.31 1.49 -4.27
C GLY A 14 -4.68 2.09 -4.52
N ASP A 15 -5.21 1.84 -5.71
CA ASP A 15 -6.35 2.56 -6.29
C ASP A 15 -7.61 1.69 -6.45
N GLU A 16 -8.73 2.37 -6.70
CA GLU A 16 -10.03 1.83 -7.13
C GLU A 16 -10.52 0.61 -6.32
N MET A 17 -11.03 -0.41 -7.00
CA MET A 17 -11.60 -1.59 -6.36
C MET A 17 -10.54 -2.41 -5.62
N THR A 18 -9.30 -2.39 -6.09
CA THR A 18 -8.20 -3.12 -5.45
C THR A 18 -7.85 -2.56 -4.08
N ARG A 19 -7.99 -1.24 -3.86
CA ARG A 19 -7.86 -0.61 -2.54
C ARG A 19 -8.85 -1.21 -1.54
N ILE A 20 -10.12 -1.29 -1.92
CA ILE A 20 -11.20 -1.81 -1.08
C ILE A 20 -11.00 -3.31 -0.80
N ILE A 21 -10.67 -4.10 -1.82
CA ILE A 21 -10.42 -5.53 -1.67
C ILE A 21 -9.21 -5.78 -0.75
N TRP A 22 -8.16 -4.97 -0.87
CA TRP A 22 -6.97 -5.10 -0.05
C TRP A 22 -7.27 -4.85 1.44
N ASP A 23 -8.06 -3.84 1.76
CA ASP A 23 -8.50 -3.58 3.14
C ASP A 23 -9.31 -4.76 3.70
N LEU A 24 -10.24 -5.31 2.91
CA LEU A 24 -11.01 -6.49 3.30
C LEU A 24 -10.14 -7.74 3.51
N ILE A 25 -9.12 -7.96 2.66
CA ILE A 25 -8.18 -9.08 2.81
C ILE A 25 -7.40 -8.94 4.11
N LYS A 26 -6.84 -7.76 4.40
CA LYS A 26 -6.10 -7.52 5.66
C LYS A 26 -6.98 -7.79 6.87
N GLU A 27 -8.16 -7.20 6.91
CA GLU A 27 -9.06 -7.27 8.05
C GLU A 27 -9.62 -8.67 8.30
N LYS A 28 -9.95 -9.41 7.23
CA LYS A 28 -10.61 -10.72 7.38
C LYS A 28 -9.64 -11.89 7.40
N LEU A 29 -8.51 -11.78 6.69
CA LEU A 29 -7.67 -12.94 6.39
C LEU A 29 -6.25 -12.84 6.96
N ILE A 30 -5.76 -11.64 7.32
CA ILE A 30 -4.37 -11.47 7.78
C ILE A 30 -4.32 -11.05 9.25
N LEU A 31 -4.81 -9.84 9.58
CA LEU A 31 -4.67 -9.22 10.90
C LEU A 31 -5.37 -9.95 12.06
N PRO A 32 -6.41 -10.78 11.84
CA PRO A 32 -6.95 -11.64 12.90
C PRO A 32 -5.96 -12.73 13.34
N TYR A 33 -5.04 -13.13 12.46
CA TYR A 33 -4.18 -14.31 12.64
C TYR A 33 -2.70 -13.95 12.78
N VAL A 34 -2.25 -12.84 12.20
CA VAL A 34 -0.85 -12.40 12.17
C VAL A 34 -0.72 -11.00 12.76
N ASP A 35 0.29 -10.81 13.60
CA ASP A 35 0.71 -9.53 14.15
C ASP A 35 1.96 -9.05 13.38
N LEU A 36 1.86 -7.90 12.71
CA LEU A 36 2.88 -7.37 11.79
C LEU A 36 3.22 -5.92 12.12
N ASN A 37 4.47 -5.54 11.93
CA ASN A 37 4.90 -4.15 11.94
C ASN A 37 4.74 -3.59 10.52
N LEU A 38 3.62 -2.90 10.27
CA LEU A 38 3.29 -2.36 8.95
C LEU A 38 3.83 -0.93 8.80
N HIS A 39 4.71 -0.72 7.83
CA HIS A 39 5.17 0.60 7.39
C HIS A 39 4.31 1.03 6.20
N PHE A 40 3.29 1.84 6.45
CA PHE A 40 2.24 2.16 5.50
C PHE A 40 2.58 3.36 4.59
N TYR A 41 2.32 3.20 3.29
CA TYR A 41 2.44 4.24 2.26
C TYR A 41 1.21 4.21 1.34
N ASP A 42 0.54 5.34 1.19
CA ASP A 42 -0.61 5.46 0.28
C ASP A 42 -0.12 5.88 -1.12
N LEU A 43 -0.15 4.97 -2.09
CA LEU A 43 0.15 5.28 -3.49
C LEU A 43 -1.14 5.44 -4.31
N GLY A 44 -2.25 5.78 -3.67
CA GLY A 44 -3.44 6.25 -4.37
C GLY A 44 -3.11 7.45 -5.25
N ILE A 45 -3.72 7.55 -6.44
CA ILE A 45 -3.39 8.55 -7.45
C ILE A 45 -3.47 9.98 -6.92
N GLU A 46 -4.49 10.31 -6.13
CA GLU A 46 -4.63 11.63 -5.50
C GLU A 46 -3.50 11.95 -4.52
N TYR A 47 -2.98 10.95 -3.79
CA TYR A 47 -1.91 11.19 -2.82
C TYR A 47 -0.53 11.23 -3.49
N ARG A 48 -0.35 10.46 -4.57
CA ARG A 48 0.80 10.62 -5.45
C ARG A 48 0.84 12.03 -6.05
N ASP A 49 -0.27 12.52 -6.58
CA ASP A 49 -0.35 13.89 -7.12
C ASP A 49 -0.06 14.95 -6.04
N LYS A 50 -0.72 14.86 -4.88
CA LYS A 50 -0.49 15.77 -3.73
C LYS A 50 0.97 15.83 -3.25
N THR A 51 1.77 14.80 -3.51
CA THR A 51 3.15 14.70 -3.05
C THR A 51 4.17 14.84 -4.19
N ASP A 52 3.74 15.25 -5.38
CA ASP A 52 4.60 15.25 -6.58
C ASP A 52 5.31 13.90 -6.79
N ASP A 53 4.59 12.81 -6.51
CA ASP A 53 5.01 11.41 -6.52
C ASP A 53 6.16 11.04 -5.54
N GLN A 54 6.49 11.93 -4.60
CA GLN A 54 7.52 11.67 -3.59
C GLN A 54 7.18 10.45 -2.70
N VAL A 55 5.90 10.21 -2.41
CA VAL A 55 5.46 9.05 -1.64
C VAL A 55 5.87 7.72 -2.28
N THR A 56 5.93 7.65 -3.62
CA THR A 56 6.34 6.46 -4.36
C THR A 56 7.82 6.17 -4.15
N ILE A 57 8.65 7.22 -4.12
CA ILE A 57 10.09 7.12 -3.83
C ILE A 57 10.30 6.69 -2.38
N ASP A 58 9.57 7.30 -1.44
CA ASP A 58 9.69 6.99 -0.02
C ASP A 58 9.31 5.53 0.27
N ALA A 59 8.26 5.02 -0.38
CA ALA A 59 7.86 3.62 -0.29
C ALA A 59 8.95 2.67 -0.85
N ALA A 60 9.61 3.06 -1.95
CA ALA A 60 10.71 2.29 -2.52
C ALA A 60 11.95 2.27 -1.61
N GLU A 61 12.31 3.41 -1.00
CA GLU A 61 13.41 3.49 -0.03
C GLU A 61 13.10 2.72 1.26
N ALA A 62 11.86 2.77 1.74
CA ALA A 62 11.41 1.95 2.86
C ALA A 62 11.51 0.46 2.54
N THR A 63 11.12 0.06 1.33
CA THR A 63 11.23 -1.33 0.87
C THR A 63 12.69 -1.78 0.85
N LYS A 64 13.61 -0.94 0.39
CA LYS A 64 15.05 -1.22 0.45
C LYS A 64 15.55 -1.39 1.89
N LYS A 65 15.02 -0.60 2.84
CA LYS A 65 15.39 -0.66 4.25
C LYS A 65 14.86 -1.92 4.96
N TYR A 66 13.60 -2.28 4.72
CA TYR A 66 12.91 -3.37 5.42
C TYR A 66 12.86 -4.70 4.64
N ASN A 67 13.37 -4.71 3.39
CA ASN A 67 13.52 -5.85 2.48
C ASN A 67 12.24 -6.49 1.95
N VAL A 68 11.12 -6.36 2.65
CA VAL A 68 9.84 -6.99 2.28
C VAL A 68 8.76 -5.94 2.12
N ALA A 69 8.09 -5.97 0.97
CA ALA A 69 6.95 -5.11 0.67
C ALA A 69 5.81 -5.89 0.04
N VAL A 70 4.59 -5.39 0.23
CA VAL A 70 3.39 -5.81 -0.47
C VAL A 70 2.74 -4.59 -1.11
N LYS A 71 2.43 -4.69 -2.40
CA LYS A 71 1.92 -3.57 -3.18
C LYS A 71 0.57 -3.89 -3.81
N CYS A 72 -0.42 -3.06 -3.48
CA CYS A 72 -1.69 -3.05 -4.16
C CYS A 72 -1.57 -2.39 -5.56
N ALA A 73 -2.44 -2.77 -6.49
CA ALA A 73 -2.42 -2.23 -7.84
C ALA A 73 -2.73 -0.72 -7.83
N THR A 74 -2.04 0.03 -8.68
CA THR A 74 -2.13 1.49 -8.78
C THR A 74 -2.42 1.90 -10.21
N ILE A 75 -3.13 3.01 -10.39
CA ILE A 75 -3.35 3.64 -11.69
C ILE A 75 -2.02 4.18 -12.23
N THR A 76 -1.72 3.92 -13.50
CA THR A 76 -0.77 4.73 -14.28
C THR A 76 -1.63 5.66 -15.13
N PRO A 77 -1.69 6.97 -14.84
CA PRO A 77 -2.64 7.86 -15.50
C PRO A 77 -2.25 8.11 -16.96
N ASP A 78 -3.23 8.01 -17.84
CA ASP A 78 -3.18 8.54 -19.21
C ASP A 78 -3.87 9.92 -19.26
N GLU A 79 -3.99 10.55 -20.44
CA GLU A 79 -4.59 11.88 -20.57
C GLU A 79 -6.02 11.94 -20.04
N ALA A 80 -6.81 10.87 -20.19
CA ALA A 80 -8.18 10.82 -19.70
C ALA A 80 -8.23 10.73 -18.16
N ARG A 81 -7.31 9.98 -17.56
CA ARG A 81 -7.21 9.87 -16.10
C ARG A 81 -6.68 11.16 -15.43
N VAL A 82 -5.92 11.99 -16.14
CA VAL A 82 -5.50 13.33 -15.65
C VAL A 82 -6.68 14.31 -15.61
N GLU A 83 -7.69 14.15 -16.46
CA GLU A 83 -8.91 14.97 -16.35
C GLU A 83 -9.84 14.49 -15.21
N GLU A 84 -9.75 13.21 -14.85
CA GLU A 84 -10.57 12.57 -13.82
C GLU A 84 -10.05 12.85 -12.39
N PHE A 85 -8.73 12.94 -12.21
CA PHE A 85 -8.05 13.07 -10.91
C PHE A 85 -7.17 14.32 -10.88
#